data_AF-T0M8T3-F1
#
_entry.id   AF-T0M8T3-F1
#
_cell.length_a   1.000
_cell.length_b   1.000
_cell.length_c   1.000
_cell.angle_alpha   90.00
_cell.angle_beta   90.00
_cell.angle_gamma   90.00
#
_symmetry.space_group_name_H-M   'P 1'
#
loop_
_entity.id
_entity.type
_entity.pdbx_description
1 polymer ?
#
loop_
_entity_poly.entity_id
_entity_poly.type
_entity_poly.pdbx_seq_one_letter_code
_entity_poly.pdbx_strand_id
1 'polypeptide(L)'
;MEKGIEIAFQLNNDSEGTKTVLALADLTGNYFLKNLDLDWRVFHVTLDRQKYFRVLFTGKKTGALHPEVHREIKEKFDSMSKLPYPELMHLYDRESKSGDFRKCTIKEIQEEYDLWQDRFWQYF
;
A
#
# COMPACT_ATOMS: atom_id res chain seq x y z
N MET A 1 20.33 -1.88 2.72
CA MET A 1 19.52 -2.96 2.12
C MET A 1 18.10 -2.46 1.98
N GLU A 2 17.61 -2.33 0.76
CA GLU A 2 16.21 -1.97 0.46
C GLU A 2 15.32 -3.15 0.85
N LYS A 3 14.51 -2.98 1.90
CA LYS A 3 13.80 -4.08 2.57
C LYS A 3 12.34 -4.24 2.14
N GLY A 4 11.96 -3.70 0.98
CA GLY A 4 10.68 -4.02 0.39
C GLY A 4 10.27 -3.15 -0.80
N ILE A 5 8.97 -3.15 -1.07
CA ILE A 5 8.38 -2.57 -2.28
C ILE A 5 7.53 -1.37 -1.87
N GLU A 6 7.89 -0.21 -2.41
CA GLU A 6 7.15 1.03 -2.22
C GLU A 6 6.33 1.33 -3.48
N ILE A 7 5.07 1.69 -3.28
CA ILE A 7 4.16 2.17 -4.31
C ILE A 7 3.65 3.54 -3.89
N ALA A 8 4.02 4.57 -4.65
CA ALA A 8 3.61 5.95 -4.42
C ALA A 8 2.54 6.37 -5.44
N PHE A 9 1.52 7.08 -4.99
CA PHE A 9 0.47 7.59 -5.86
C PHE A 9 -0.23 8.81 -5.26
N GLN A 10 -0.81 9.60 -6.16
CA GLN A 10 -1.56 10.81 -5.84
C GLN A 10 -3.02 10.57 -6.19
N LEU A 11 -3.93 10.92 -5.28
CA LEU A 11 -5.37 10.85 -5.53
C LEU A 11 -5.92 12.27 -5.56
N ASN A 12 -6.72 12.56 -6.59
CA ASN A 12 -7.28 13.89 -6.83
C ASN A 12 -8.45 14.22 -5.87
N ASN A 13 -8.89 13.27 -5.03
CA ASN A 13 -10.09 13.39 -4.21
C ASN A 13 -9.84 12.87 -2.78
N ASP A 14 -9.92 13.76 -1.80
CA ASP A 14 -9.47 13.52 -0.42
C ASP A 14 -10.33 12.53 0.39
N SER A 15 -11.66 12.53 0.17
CA SER A 15 -12.60 11.77 1.00
C SER A 15 -12.64 10.28 0.64
N GLU A 16 -12.59 9.96 -0.65
CA GLU A 16 -12.59 8.58 -1.16
C GLU A 16 -11.18 8.03 -1.27
N GLY A 17 -10.19 8.89 -1.49
CA GLY A 17 -8.83 8.45 -1.78
C GLY A 17 -8.22 7.62 -0.65
N THR A 18 -8.42 8.05 0.60
CA THR A 18 -7.97 7.32 1.79
C THR A 18 -8.54 5.89 1.85
N LYS A 19 -9.83 5.72 1.54
CA LYS A 19 -10.49 4.41 1.56
C LYS A 19 -10.00 3.53 0.41
N THR A 20 -9.83 4.11 -0.78
CA THR A 20 -9.28 3.42 -1.94
C THR A 20 -7.87 2.90 -1.65
N VAL A 21 -6.99 3.74 -1.09
CA VAL A 21 -5.61 3.36 -0.73
C VAL A 21 -5.61 2.17 0.22
N LEU A 22 -6.42 2.25 1.28
CA LEU A 22 -6.54 1.18 2.27
C LEU A 22 -7.04 -0.12 1.64
N ALA A 23 -8.11 -0.04 0.85
CA ALA A 23 -8.66 -1.20 0.17
C ALA A 23 -7.62 -1.86 -0.76
N LEU A 24 -6.89 -1.07 -1.54
CA LEU A 24 -5.82 -1.56 -2.41
C LEU A 24 -4.69 -2.21 -1.60
N ALA A 25 -4.18 -1.53 -0.58
CA ALA A 25 -3.10 -2.01 0.26
C ALA A 25 -3.46 -3.32 0.97
N ASP A 26 -4.64 -3.38 1.60
CA ASP A 26 -5.10 -4.55 2.33
C ASP A 26 -5.43 -5.72 1.41
N LEU A 27 -6.11 -5.49 0.28
CA LEU A 27 -6.40 -6.58 -0.67
C LEU A 27 -5.11 -7.16 -1.26
N THR A 28 -4.16 -6.32 -1.66
CA THR A 28 -2.87 -6.78 -2.19
C THR A 28 -2.04 -7.47 -1.10
N GLY A 29 -1.97 -6.88 0.09
CA GLY A 29 -1.21 -7.44 1.21
C GLY A 29 -1.73 -8.81 1.63
N ASN A 30 -3.04 -8.95 1.85
CA ASN A 30 -3.66 -10.22 2.22
C ASN A 30 -3.52 -11.29 1.15
N TYR A 31 -3.54 -10.91 -0.14
CA TYR A 31 -3.33 -11.86 -1.24
C TYR A 31 -1.97 -12.55 -1.13
N PHE A 32 -0.92 -11.81 -0.74
CA PHE A 32 0.43 -12.36 -0.61
C PHE A 32 0.78 -12.83 0.81
N LEU A 33 -0.03 -12.48 1.82
CA LEU A 33 0.22 -12.80 3.22
C LEU A 33 0.53 -14.29 3.45
N LYS A 34 -0.26 -15.20 2.86
CA LYS A 34 -0.11 -16.65 3.05
C LYS A 34 1.16 -17.22 2.42
N ASN A 35 1.65 -16.62 1.33
CA ASN A 35 2.74 -17.16 0.52
C ASN A 35 4.10 -16.49 0.79
N LEU A 36 4.07 -15.21 1.16
CA LEU A 36 5.26 -14.37 1.30
C LEU A 36 5.48 -13.86 2.73
N ASP A 37 4.55 -14.12 3.66
CA ASP A 37 4.59 -13.62 5.05
C ASP A 37 4.84 -12.10 5.05
N LEU A 38 3.94 -11.42 4.33
CA LEU A 38 4.10 -10.03 3.94
C LEU A 38 3.39 -9.12 4.95
N ASP A 39 4.08 -8.07 5.38
CA ASP A 39 3.55 -6.99 6.20
C ASP A 39 3.44 -5.72 5.36
N TRP A 40 2.44 -4.88 5.64
CA TRP A 40 2.26 -3.64 4.91
C TRP A 40 1.76 -2.49 5.77
N ARG A 41 2.10 -1.27 5.34
CA ARG A 41 1.61 -0.03 5.96
C ARG A 41 1.30 1.00 4.88
N VAL A 42 0.32 1.84 5.18
CA VAL A 42 -0.05 3.00 4.37
C VAL A 42 0.45 4.25 5.08
N PHE A 43 1.10 5.12 4.32
CA PHE A 43 1.54 6.44 4.75
C PHE A 43 0.75 7.48 3.99
N HIS A 44 0.12 8.38 4.72
CA HIS A 44 -0.50 9.58 4.16
C HIS A 44 0.44 10.74 4.40
N VAL A 45 1.04 11.22 3.32
CA VAL A 45 2.07 12.25 3.32
C VAL A 45 1.45 13.54 2.84
N THR A 46 1.55 14.59 3.65
CA THR A 46 1.19 15.94 3.23
C THR A 46 2.45 16.74 2.97
N LEU A 47 2.66 17.17 1.72
CA LEU A 47 3.76 18.07 1.33
C LEU A 47 3.14 19.35 0.77
N ASP A 48 3.45 20.50 1.38
CA ASP A 48 2.83 21.79 1.12
C ASP A 48 1.28 21.74 1.17
N ARG A 49 0.64 21.71 0.00
CA ARG A 49 -0.82 21.63 -0.20
C ARG A 49 -1.27 20.36 -0.91
N GLN A 50 -0.34 19.46 -1.23
CA GLN A 50 -0.64 18.22 -1.94
C GLN A 50 -0.54 17.04 -0.99
N LYS A 51 -1.51 16.14 -1.13
CA LYS A 51 -1.59 14.89 -0.37
C LYS A 51 -1.17 13.74 -1.26
N TYR A 52 -0.29 12.91 -0.73
CA TYR A 52 0.23 11.73 -1.38
C TYR A 52 0.01 10.53 -0.49
N PHE A 53 -0.17 9.38 -1.12
CA PHE A 53 -0.19 8.11 -0.42
C PHE A 53 0.99 7.27 -0.85
N ARG A 54 1.60 6.62 0.13
CA ARG A 54 2.65 5.62 -0.09
C ARG A 54 2.26 4.34 0.61
N VAL A 55 2.32 3.25 -0.12
CA VAL A 55 2.09 1.91 0.40
C VAL A 55 3.41 1.18 0.42
N LEU A 56 3.76 0.65 1.58
CA LEU A 56 5.02 -0.05 1.78
C LEU A 56 4.72 -1.51 2.10
N PHE A 57 5.17 -2.40 1.22
CA PHE A 57 5.08 -3.84 1.39
C PHE A 57 6.45 -4.41 1.79
N THR A 58 6.50 -5.14 2.89
CA THR A 58 7.73 -5.60 3.53
C THR A 58 7.61 -7.10 3.84
N GLY A 59 8.71 -7.83 3.74
CA GLY A 59 8.71 -9.26 4.00
C GLY A 59 10.08 -9.87 3.69
N LYS A 60 10.29 -11.12 4.08
CA LYS A 60 11.59 -11.80 3.90
C LYS A 60 12.00 -11.90 2.43
N LYS A 61 11.02 -11.98 1.53
CA LYS A 61 11.21 -12.14 0.07
C LYS A 61 10.94 -10.85 -0.73
N THR A 62 10.79 -9.70 -0.09
CA THR A 62 10.56 -8.42 -0.79
C THR A 62 11.84 -7.62 -1.01
N GLY A 63 13.02 -8.17 -0.71
CA GLY A 63 14.31 -7.52 -0.98
C GLY A 63 14.70 -7.54 -2.46
N ALA A 64 15.72 -6.76 -2.82
CA ALA A 64 16.24 -6.64 -4.19
C ALA A 64 16.70 -7.97 -4.84
N LEU A 65 16.91 -9.02 -4.04
CA LEU A 65 17.29 -10.36 -4.51
C LEU A 65 16.11 -11.16 -5.09
N HIS A 66 14.88 -10.63 -5.04
CA HIS A 66 13.67 -11.28 -5.55
C HIS A 66 12.87 -10.35 -6.49
N PRO A 67 13.40 -10.00 -7.67
CA PRO A 67 12.76 -9.06 -8.59
C PRO A 67 11.40 -9.54 -9.10
N GLU A 68 11.19 -10.85 -9.22
CA GLU A 68 9.89 -11.43 -9.61
C GLU A 68 8.79 -11.09 -8.59
N VAL A 69 9.10 -11.14 -7.29
CA VAL A 69 8.17 -10.79 -6.22
C VAL A 69 7.80 -9.30 -6.28
N HIS A 70 8.77 -8.44 -6.63
CA HIS A 70 8.50 -7.02 -6.86
C HIS A 70 7.52 -6.81 -8.00
N ARG A 71 7.71 -7.52 -9.10
CA ARG A 71 6.83 -7.43 -10.27
C ARG A 71 5.42 -7.92 -9.92
N GLU A 72 5.29 -9.10 -9.30
CA GLU A 72 4.00 -9.69 -8.93
C GLU A 72 3.17 -8.78 -8.01
N ILE A 73 3.81 -8.19 -6.99
CA ILE A 73 3.12 -7.28 -6.07
C ILE A 73 2.65 -6.02 -6.80
N LYS A 74 3.49 -5.44 -7.66
CA LYS A 74 3.13 -4.26 -8.46
C LYS A 74 2.01 -4.56 -9.45
N GLU A 75 2.07 -5.68 -10.16
CA GLU A 75 1.03 -6.12 -11.11
C GLU A 75 -0.30 -6.37 -10.40
N LYS A 76 -0.27 -7.01 -9.22
CA LYS A 76 -1.47 -7.23 -8.42
C LYS A 76 -2.07 -5.90 -7.96
N PHE A 77 -1.24 -4.99 -7.44
CA PHE A 77 -1.69 -3.68 -7.01
C PHE A 77 -2.28 -2.87 -8.18
N ASP A 78 -1.59 -2.83 -9.32
CA ASP A 78 -2.05 -2.17 -10.55
C ASP A 78 -3.38 -2.75 -11.04
N SER A 79 -3.52 -4.07 -11.08
CA SER A 79 -4.77 -4.73 -11.48
C SER A 79 -5.96 -4.36 -10.59
N MET A 80 -5.74 -4.19 -9.28
CA MET A 80 -6.79 -3.79 -8.34
C MET A 80 -7.12 -2.30 -8.49
N SER A 81 -6.12 -1.46 -8.78
CA SER A 81 -6.31 -0.02 -8.97
C SER A 81 -7.15 0.33 -10.20
N LYS A 82 -7.20 -0.58 -11.18
CA LYS A 82 -8.03 -0.45 -12.39
C LYS A 82 -9.50 -0.79 -12.16
N LEU A 83 -9.87 -1.36 -11.02
CA LEU A 83 -11.26 -1.65 -10.69
C LEU A 83 -12.02 -0.35 -10.40
N PRO A 84 -13.29 -0.22 -10.83
CA PRO A 84 -14.15 0.87 -10.40
C PRO A 84 -14.28 0.89 -8.88
N TYR A 85 -14.34 2.09 -8.29
CA TYR A 85 -14.43 2.27 -6.84
C TYR A 85 -15.51 1.39 -6.16
N PRO A 86 -16.76 1.30 -6.66
CA PRO A 86 -17.80 0.47 -6.04
C PRO A 86 -17.42 -1.03 -6.00
N GLU A 87 -16.78 -1.52 -7.06
CA GLU A 87 -16.36 -2.93 -7.16
C GLU A 87 -15.21 -3.24 -6.21
N LEU A 88 -14.22 -2.34 -6.16
CA LEU A 88 -13.09 -2.45 -5.24
C LEU A 88 -13.56 -2.49 -3.78
N MET A 89 -14.47 -1.59 -3.40
CA MET A 89 -14.99 -1.52 -2.03
C MET A 89 -15.85 -2.74 -1.70
N HIS A 90 -16.68 -3.22 -2.63
CA HIS A 90 -17.44 -4.45 -2.42
C HIS A 90 -16.53 -5.67 -2.21
N LEU A 91 -15.44 -5.76 -2.98
CA LEU A 91 -14.43 -6.80 -2.79
C LEU A 91 -13.77 -6.69 -1.42
N TYR A 92 -13.33 -5.50 -1.03
CA TYR A 92 -12.72 -5.25 0.27
C TYR A 92 -13.66 -5.59 1.44
N ASP A 93 -14.93 -5.18 1.38
CA ASP A 93 -15.92 -5.48 2.41
C ASP A 93 -16.23 -6.97 2.53
N ARG A 94 -16.16 -7.71 1.41
CA ARG A 94 -16.34 -9.16 1.42
C ARG A 94 -15.14 -9.87 2.04
N GLU A 95 -13.93 -9.58 1.56
CA GLU A 95 -12.70 -10.23 2.03
C GLU A 95 -12.40 -9.86 3.48
N SER A 96 -12.67 -8.63 3.90
CA SER A 96 -12.41 -8.14 5.26
C SER A 96 -13.30 -8.74 6.35
N LYS A 97 -14.33 -9.50 5.96
CA LYS A 97 -15.16 -10.30 6.89
C LYS A 97 -14.56 -11.69 7.16
N SER A 98 -13.53 -12.09 6.43
CA SER A 98 -12.79 -13.32 6.70
C SER A 98 -12.00 -13.20 8.00
N GLY A 99 -11.97 -14.25 8.83
CA GLY A 99 -11.25 -14.25 10.11
C GLY A 99 -9.73 -14.09 9.99
N ASP A 100 -9.17 -14.38 8.80
CA ASP A 100 -7.72 -14.30 8.55
C ASP A 100 -7.30 -12.97 7.92
N PHE A 101 -8.23 -12.05 7.66
CA PHE A 101 -7.94 -10.80 6.97
C PHE A 101 -7.27 -9.79 7.90
N ARG A 102 -6.06 -9.34 7.54
CA ARG A 102 -5.35 -8.28 8.25
C ARG A 102 -5.71 -6.93 7.66
N LYS A 103 -5.97 -5.95 8.52
CA LYS A 103 -6.18 -4.54 8.11
C LYS A 103 -4.96 -3.74 8.51
N CYS A 104 -4.44 -2.93 7.60
CA CYS A 104 -3.41 -1.96 7.95
C CYS A 104 -4.03 -0.65 8.46
N THR A 105 -3.26 0.07 9.27
CA THR A 105 -3.57 1.42 9.70
C THR A 105 -2.82 2.43 8.85
N ILE A 106 -3.42 3.58 8.61
CA ILE A 106 -2.73 4.72 8.00
C ILE A 106 -1.87 5.40 9.06
N LYS A 107 -0.59 5.63 8.74
CA LYS A 107 0.25 6.58 9.47
C LYS A 107 0.22 7.92 8.73
N GLU A 108 -0.25 8.95 9.40
CA GLU A 108 -0.16 10.32 8.88
C GLU A 108 1.23 10.88 9.15
N ILE A 109 1.86 11.45 8.12
CA ILE A 109 3.16 12.10 8.19
C ILE A 109 2.99 13.50 7.62
N GLN A 110 3.15 14.51 8.48
CA GLN A 110 3.25 15.92 8.08
C GLN A 110 4.74 16.26 8.05
N GLU A 111 5.28 16.55 6.87
CA GLU A 111 6.68 16.92 6.72
C GLU A 111 6.80 18.17 5.85
N GLU A 112 7.68 19.08 6.28
CA GLU A 112 7.98 20.34 5.59
C GLU A 112 9.00 20.17 4.44
N TYR A 113 9.50 18.94 4.20
CA TYR A 113 10.54 18.63 3.22
C TYR A 113 10.23 17.43 2.32
N ASP A 114 10.83 17.45 1.13
CA ASP A 114 10.51 16.64 -0.05
C ASP A 114 10.85 15.14 0.11
N LEU A 115 9.86 14.37 0.59
CA LEU A 115 9.94 12.91 0.82
C LEU A 115 10.19 12.06 -0.43
N TRP A 116 10.29 12.64 -1.63
CA TRP A 116 10.79 11.90 -2.80
C TRP A 116 12.24 11.45 -2.62
N GLN A 117 12.99 12.05 -1.69
CA GLN A 117 14.38 11.67 -1.41
C GLN A 117 14.56 10.73 -0.22
N ASP A 118 13.65 10.74 0.76
CA ASP A 118 13.80 9.93 1.98
C ASP A 118 13.09 8.56 1.90
N ARG A 119 13.81 7.55 2.39
CA ARG A 119 13.43 6.13 2.32
C ARG A 119 12.53 5.79 3.52
N PHE A 120 11.22 5.63 3.30
CA PHE A 120 10.20 5.32 4.34
C PHE A 120 10.48 4.07 5.20
N TRP A 121 11.40 3.21 4.78
CA TRP A 121 11.93 2.08 5.54
C TRP A 121 12.48 2.46 6.93
N GLN A 122 12.86 3.71 7.16
CA GLN A 122 13.35 4.18 8.47
C GLN A 122 12.24 4.25 9.53
N TYR A 123 10.97 4.32 9.12
CA TYR A 123 9.82 4.46 10.02
C TYR A 123 9.11 3.13 10.32
N PHE A 124 9.75 1.99 9.97
CA PHE A 124 9.17 0.67 10.09
C PHE A 124 9.46 -0.03 11.42
#